data_AF-A0AA44EQY3-F1
#
_entry.id   AF-A0AA44EQY3-F1
#
_cell.length_a   1.000
_cell.length_b   1.000
_cell.length_c   1.000
_cell.angle_alpha   90.00
_cell.angle_beta   90.00
_cell.angle_gamma   90.00
#
_symmetry.space_group_name_H-M   'P 1'
#
loop_
_entity.id
_entity.type
_entity.pdbx_description
1 polymer ?
#
loop_
_entity_poly.entity_id
_entity_poly.type
_entity_poly.pdbx_seq_one_letter_code
_entity_poly.pdbx_strand_id
1 'polypeptide(L)'
;MRRLTRWIGGGLLLLLLLLVLGTVAPRPFFAEQVGEGEKSREILLLSNPIHTDIALPVDDDLRRGFAALQEGGIAVNHPAAAYLVFGWGGRSFYIQTPTWADLKPMPVLRSFTLDSSVMHVDVTGDFPADLAGVKRLRISEAGYQRLVAGIRASFAGNDDGVSPIPGAGYGLTDAFFEANGQFNAFAGCNTWSAAMLREAGVQTGWTPLPPLLRWSIDLHN
;
A
#
# COMPACT_ATOMS: atom_id res chain seq x y z
N MET A 1 -28.10 30.79 12.28
CA MET A 1 -28.26 29.53 11.52
C MET A 1 -27.78 29.64 10.06
N ARG A 2 -28.32 30.55 9.21
CA ARG A 2 -27.91 30.69 7.78
C ARG A 2 -26.43 31.03 7.50
N ARG A 3 -25.75 31.74 8.41
CA ARG A 3 -24.31 32.02 8.27
C ARG A 3 -23.47 30.77 8.57
N LEU A 4 -23.78 30.06 9.66
CA LEU A 4 -23.09 28.82 10.04
C LEU A 4 -23.20 27.74 8.96
N THR A 5 -24.38 27.55 8.35
CA THR A 5 -24.55 26.60 7.25
C THR A 5 -23.76 26.98 5.99
N ARG A 6 -23.61 28.28 5.70
CA ARG A 6 -22.75 28.75 4.59
C ARG A 6 -21.27 28.52 4.85
N TRP A 7 -20.79 28.72 6.08
CA TRP A 7 -19.40 28.41 6.44
C TRP A 7 -19.12 26.90 6.38
N ILE A 8 -20.02 26.07 6.90
CA ILE A 8 -19.91 24.61 6.81
C ILE A 8 -19.92 24.16 5.34
N GLY A 9 -20.87 24.66 4.54
CA GLY A 9 -20.96 24.33 3.12
C GLY A 9 -19.73 24.78 2.32
N GLY A 10 -19.21 25.98 2.58
CA GLY A 10 -17.98 26.48 1.96
C GLY A 10 -16.75 25.65 2.35
N GLY A 11 -16.64 25.25 3.62
CA GLY A 11 -15.56 24.38 4.09
C GLY A 11 -15.62 22.98 3.45
N LEU A 12 -16.80 22.38 3.37
CA LEU A 12 -16.98 21.08 2.68
C LEU A 12 -16.62 21.17 1.20
N LEU A 13 -17.05 22.23 0.51
CA LEU A 13 -16.70 22.43 -0.89
C LEU A 13 -15.18 22.58 -1.08
N LEU A 14 -14.50 23.33 -0.22
CA LEU A 14 -13.05 23.48 -0.27
C LEU A 14 -12.34 22.14 -0.05
N LEU A 15 -12.79 21.33 0.93
CA LEU A 15 -12.23 20.00 1.18
C LEU A 15 -12.40 19.08 -0.04
N LEU A 16 -13.58 19.09 -0.67
CA LEU A 16 -13.83 18.33 -1.89
C LEU A 16 -12.93 18.79 -3.04
N LEU A 17 -12.78 20.11 -3.22
CA LEU A 17 -11.89 20.67 -4.25
C LEU A 17 -10.44 20.27 -4.03
N LEU A 18 -9.94 20.32 -2.78
CA LEU A 18 -8.59 19.89 -2.44
C LEU A 18 -8.38 18.40 -2.69
N LEU A 19 -9.37 17.56 -2.39
CA LEU A 19 -9.32 16.12 -2.65
C LEU A 19 -9.27 15.82 -4.16
N VAL A 20 -10.09 16.51 -4.95
CA VAL A 20 -10.10 16.39 -6.42
C VAL A 20 -8.76 16.86 -7.00
N LEU A 21 -8.29 18.05 -6.62
CA LEU A 21 -7.00 18.58 -7.07
C LEU A 21 -5.83 17.67 -6.69
N GLY A 22 -5.84 17.14 -5.47
CA GLY A 22 -4.84 16.18 -5.01
C GLY A 22 -4.83 14.90 -5.83
N THR A 23 -6.00 14.40 -6.23
CA THR A 23 -6.14 13.16 -7.02
C THR A 23 -5.75 13.35 -8.49
N VAL A 24 -6.06 14.51 -9.08
CA VAL A 24 -5.87 14.81 -10.50
C VAL A 24 -4.47 15.35 -10.82
N ALA A 25 -3.73 15.87 -9.84
CA ALA A 25 -2.37 16.35 -10.05
C ALA A 25 -1.37 15.17 -9.95
N PRO A 26 -0.82 14.66 -11.07
CA PRO A 26 0.03 13.49 -11.04
C PRO A 26 1.37 13.82 -10.39
N ARG A 27 1.91 12.85 -9.65
CA ARG A 27 3.30 12.81 -9.25
C ARG A 27 3.87 11.43 -9.62
N PRO A 28 5.10 11.34 -10.15
CA PRO A 28 5.85 12.44 -10.78
C PRO A 28 5.07 13.07 -11.94
N PHE A 29 5.36 14.33 -12.29
CA PHE A 29 4.65 15.04 -13.38
C PHE A 29 4.95 14.48 -14.77
N PHE A 30 6.09 13.82 -14.94
CA PHE A 30 6.49 13.15 -16.17
C PHE A 30 6.44 11.64 -15.94
N ALA A 31 5.74 10.93 -16.83
CA ALA A 31 5.67 9.48 -16.79
C ALA A 31 7.04 8.88 -17.10
N GLU A 32 7.43 7.86 -16.34
CA GLU A 32 8.53 6.99 -16.74
C GLU A 32 7.95 5.95 -17.70
N GLN A 33 8.26 6.11 -18.99
CA GLN A 33 7.79 5.17 -20.00
C GLN A 33 8.74 3.99 -20.08
N VAL A 34 8.17 2.79 -20.06
CA VAL A 34 8.91 1.57 -20.43
C VAL A 34 9.20 1.67 -21.92
N GLY A 35 10.47 1.83 -22.28
CA GLY A 35 10.88 1.94 -23.69
C GLY A 35 10.55 0.68 -24.48
N GLU A 36 10.37 0.80 -25.79
CA GLU A 36 10.24 -0.38 -26.66
C GLU A 36 11.48 -1.27 -26.54
N GLY A 37 11.27 -2.54 -26.16
CA GLY A 37 12.34 -3.51 -25.93
C GLY A 37 12.97 -3.47 -24.53
N GLU A 38 12.55 -2.56 -23.66
CA GLU A 38 12.99 -2.52 -22.27
C GLU A 38 12.35 -3.66 -21.46
N LYS A 39 13.13 -4.26 -20.56
CA LYS A 39 12.60 -5.26 -19.63
C LYS A 39 11.57 -4.60 -18.72
N SER A 40 10.39 -5.21 -18.64
CA SER A 40 9.30 -4.76 -17.77
C SER A 40 8.88 -5.84 -16.80
N ARG A 41 8.44 -5.45 -15.61
CA ARG A 41 7.87 -6.34 -14.60
C ARG A 41 6.40 -6.02 -14.40
N GLU A 42 5.60 -7.06 -14.18
CA GLU A 42 4.22 -6.90 -13.71
C GLU A 42 4.21 -6.84 -12.19
N ILE A 43 3.43 -5.91 -11.63
CA ILE A 43 3.09 -5.85 -10.21
C ILE A 43 1.57 -5.70 -10.07
N LEU A 44 1.04 -6.00 -8.89
CA LEU A 44 -0.39 -5.83 -8.62
C LEU A 44 -0.61 -4.75 -7.56
N LEU A 45 -1.59 -3.89 -7.80
CA LEU A 45 -2.26 -3.12 -6.76
C LEU A 45 -3.51 -3.91 -6.33
N LEU A 46 -3.51 -4.36 -5.09
CA LEU A 46 -4.66 -4.97 -4.44
C LEU A 46 -5.45 -3.86 -3.73
N SER A 47 -6.77 -3.93 -3.78
CA SER A 47 -7.63 -2.91 -3.20
C SER A 47 -8.95 -3.50 -2.74
N ASN A 48 -9.35 -3.10 -1.54
CA ASN A 48 -10.69 -3.30 -1.01
C ASN A 48 -11.29 -1.92 -0.66
N PRO A 49 -12.52 -1.82 -0.13
CA PRO A 49 -13.15 -0.51 0.06
C PRO A 49 -12.47 0.44 1.06
N ILE A 50 -11.54 -0.02 1.93
CA ILE A 50 -10.78 0.84 2.88
C ILE A 50 -9.26 0.78 2.72
N HIS A 51 -8.73 -0.21 2.01
CA HIS A 51 -7.32 -0.57 2.09
C HIS A 51 -6.71 -0.93 0.73
N THR A 52 -5.40 -0.71 0.59
CA THR A 52 -4.62 -1.10 -0.60
C THR A 52 -3.27 -1.70 -0.22
N ASP A 53 -2.88 -2.74 -0.95
CA ASP A 53 -1.59 -3.43 -0.85
C ASP A 53 -0.92 -3.53 -2.21
N ILE A 54 0.38 -3.81 -2.21
CA ILE A 54 1.15 -4.08 -3.43
C ILE A 54 1.60 -5.54 -3.41
N ALA A 55 1.27 -6.29 -4.45
CA ALA A 55 1.74 -7.67 -4.61
C ALA A 55 2.78 -7.77 -5.73
N LEU A 56 3.90 -8.41 -5.42
CA LEU A 56 5.03 -8.63 -6.32
C LEU A 56 5.10 -10.11 -6.69
N PRO A 57 5.22 -10.47 -7.99
CA PRO A 57 5.43 -11.86 -8.39
C PRO A 57 6.69 -12.42 -7.73
N VAL A 58 6.59 -13.63 -7.20
CA VAL A 58 7.71 -14.31 -6.55
C VAL A 58 8.66 -14.86 -7.61
N ASP A 59 9.87 -14.33 -7.63
CA ASP A 59 11.01 -14.86 -8.38
C ASP A 59 12.25 -15.01 -7.48
N ASP A 60 13.35 -15.50 -8.04
CA ASP A 60 14.60 -15.71 -7.29
C ASP A 60 15.22 -14.41 -6.78
N ASP A 61 14.98 -13.28 -7.46
CA ASP A 61 15.49 -11.98 -7.05
C ASP A 61 14.71 -11.47 -5.82
N LEU A 62 13.38 -11.58 -5.86
CA LEU A 62 12.51 -11.19 -4.75
C LEU A 62 12.75 -12.07 -3.51
N ARG A 63 12.90 -13.39 -3.70
CA ARG A 63 13.23 -14.32 -2.60
C ARG A 63 14.53 -13.96 -1.91
N ARG A 64 15.57 -13.63 -2.68
CA ARG A 64 16.86 -13.18 -2.11
C ARG A 64 16.75 -11.83 -1.43
N GLY A 65 16.02 -10.88 -2.03
CA GLY A 65 15.82 -9.54 -1.47
C GLY A 65 15.07 -9.50 -0.14
N PHE A 66 14.23 -10.52 0.11
CA PHE A 66 13.37 -10.63 1.29
C PHE A 66 13.58 -11.92 2.08
N ALA A 67 14.77 -12.54 2.02
CA ALA A 67 15.08 -13.78 2.72
C ALA A 67 14.84 -13.69 4.25
N ALA A 68 15.07 -12.51 4.85
CA ALA A 68 14.81 -12.28 6.28
C ALA A 68 13.32 -12.42 6.67
N LEU A 69 12.37 -12.25 5.74
CA LEU A 69 10.94 -12.46 6.03
C LEU A 69 10.64 -13.92 6.39
N GLN A 70 11.47 -14.86 5.93
CA GLN A 70 11.30 -16.28 6.21
C GLN A 70 11.47 -16.60 7.70
N GLU A 71 12.40 -15.92 8.35
CA GLU A 71 12.61 -16.04 9.80
C GLU A 71 11.41 -15.48 10.58
N GLY A 72 10.71 -14.51 10.01
CA GLY A 72 9.44 -13.97 10.50
C GLY A 72 8.21 -14.84 10.22
N GLY A 73 8.38 -16.04 9.65
CA GLY A 73 7.29 -16.99 9.40
C GLY A 73 6.66 -16.92 8.00
N ILE A 74 7.18 -16.07 7.11
CA ILE A 74 6.65 -15.92 5.76
C ILE A 74 7.16 -17.06 4.85
N ALA A 75 6.23 -17.90 4.38
CA ALA A 75 6.53 -19.08 3.58
C ALA A 75 6.79 -18.79 2.08
N VAL A 76 7.61 -17.78 1.76
CA VAL A 76 7.89 -17.34 0.38
C VAL A 76 8.48 -18.44 -0.51
N ASN A 77 9.12 -19.45 0.09
CA ASN A 77 9.69 -20.59 -0.64
C ASN A 77 8.69 -21.70 -0.95
N HIS A 78 7.45 -21.59 -0.49
CA HIS A 78 6.42 -22.59 -0.74
C HIS A 78 6.18 -22.74 -2.26
N PRO A 79 5.99 -23.96 -2.80
CA PRO A 79 5.79 -24.16 -4.25
C PRO A 79 4.57 -23.44 -4.83
N ALA A 80 3.57 -23.16 -4.01
CA ALA A 80 2.37 -22.41 -4.40
C ALA A 80 2.48 -20.89 -4.19
N ALA A 81 3.62 -20.38 -3.72
CA ALA A 81 3.84 -18.95 -3.53
C ALA A 81 4.04 -18.26 -4.89
N ALA A 82 2.99 -17.60 -5.37
CA ALA A 82 3.02 -16.86 -6.64
C ALA A 82 3.27 -15.37 -6.40
N TYR A 83 2.75 -14.80 -5.32
CA TYR A 83 2.90 -13.39 -4.96
C TYR A 83 3.31 -13.20 -3.51
N LEU A 84 4.18 -12.22 -3.29
CA LEU A 84 4.47 -11.64 -1.98
C LEU A 84 3.74 -10.30 -1.89
N VAL A 85 2.85 -10.18 -0.92
CA VAL A 85 1.97 -9.03 -0.72
C VAL A 85 2.53 -8.16 0.39
N PHE A 86 2.55 -6.85 0.18
CA PHE A 86 3.04 -5.86 1.13
C PHE A 86 1.99 -4.79 1.39
N GLY A 87 1.71 -4.58 2.66
CA GLY A 87 0.90 -3.48 3.17
C GLY A 87 1.66 -2.69 4.23
N TRP A 88 1.31 -1.42 4.39
CA TRP A 88 1.81 -0.58 5.48
C TRP A 88 0.63 0.13 6.13
N GLY A 89 0.54 0.13 7.46
CA GLY A 89 -0.60 0.73 8.14
C GLY A 89 -0.38 0.96 9.62
N GLY A 90 -1.36 1.58 10.28
CA GLY A 90 -1.30 1.87 11.70
C GLY A 90 -1.39 0.58 12.52
N ARG A 91 -0.48 0.41 13.49
CA ARG A 91 -0.42 -0.78 14.34
C ARG A 91 -1.75 -1.07 15.01
N SER A 92 -2.39 -0.05 15.58
CA SER A 92 -3.67 -0.17 16.28
C SER A 92 -4.79 -0.53 15.32
N PHE A 93 -4.75 -0.01 14.08
CA PHE A 93 -5.76 -0.31 13.08
C PHE A 93 -5.62 -1.73 12.54
N TYR A 94 -4.43 -2.12 12.07
CA TYR A 94 -4.18 -3.44 11.50
C TYR A 94 -4.27 -4.58 12.52
N ILE A 95 -3.60 -4.45 13.67
CA ILE A 95 -3.53 -5.58 14.61
C ILE A 95 -4.81 -5.70 15.44
N GLN A 96 -5.49 -4.59 15.75
CA GLN A 96 -6.64 -4.60 16.66
C GLN A 96 -8.00 -4.52 15.93
N THR A 97 -8.01 -4.31 14.61
CA THR A 97 -9.24 -4.21 13.78
C THR A 97 -9.16 -5.13 12.55
N PRO A 98 -9.03 -6.46 12.73
CA PRO A 98 -8.73 -7.38 11.62
C PRO A 98 -9.88 -7.57 10.62
N THR A 99 -11.14 -7.31 11.00
CA THR A 99 -12.28 -7.44 10.09
C THR A 99 -13.12 -6.18 9.97
N TRP A 100 -13.86 -6.06 8.87
CA TRP A 100 -14.84 -5.00 8.65
C TRP A 100 -15.92 -4.94 9.73
N ALA A 101 -16.23 -6.06 10.39
CA ALA A 101 -17.17 -6.09 11.50
C ALA A 101 -16.61 -5.42 12.78
N ASP A 102 -15.29 -5.27 12.85
CA ASP A 102 -14.59 -4.68 13.99
C ASP A 102 -14.39 -3.17 13.86
N LEU A 103 -14.77 -2.56 12.72
CA LEU A 103 -14.83 -1.12 12.49
C LEU A 103 -15.86 -0.46 13.41
N LYS A 104 -15.49 -0.34 14.69
CA LYS A 104 -16.21 0.51 15.63
C LYS A 104 -15.92 1.98 15.30
N PRO A 105 -16.83 2.91 15.62
CA PRO A 105 -16.59 4.35 15.42
C PRO A 105 -15.31 4.87 16.10
N MET A 106 -14.86 4.19 17.16
CA MET A 106 -13.71 4.62 17.97
C MET A 106 -12.34 4.33 17.35
N PRO A 107 -12.05 3.14 16.78
CA PRO A 107 -10.88 2.91 15.91
C PRO A 107 -10.78 3.87 14.73
N VAL A 108 -11.90 4.23 14.09
CA VAL A 108 -11.93 5.23 13.02
C VAL A 108 -11.53 6.60 13.57
N LEU A 109 -12.03 7.02 14.73
CA LEU A 109 -11.60 8.27 15.39
C LEU A 109 -10.13 8.25 15.81
N ARG A 110 -9.60 7.12 16.29
CA ARG A 110 -8.16 6.95 16.60
C ARG A 110 -7.29 6.89 15.35
N SER A 111 -7.81 6.46 14.21
CA SER A 111 -7.06 6.53 12.95
C SER A 111 -6.74 7.98 12.55
N PHE A 112 -7.50 8.97 13.05
CA PHE A 112 -7.16 10.39 12.91
C PHE A 112 -6.14 10.90 13.94
N THR A 113 -5.72 10.05 14.90
CA THR A 113 -4.60 10.33 15.81
C THR A 113 -3.30 9.73 15.27
N LEU A 114 -2.15 10.18 15.79
CA LEU A 114 -0.85 9.63 15.43
C LEU A 114 -0.69 8.22 16.03
N ASP A 115 -0.38 7.24 15.18
CA ASP A 115 -0.08 5.86 15.58
C ASP A 115 1.31 5.43 15.06
N SER A 116 1.90 4.42 15.70
CA SER A 116 3.01 3.65 15.15
C SER A 116 2.56 2.89 13.90
N SER A 117 3.49 2.61 12.99
CA SER A 117 3.19 1.86 11.77
C SER A 117 3.75 0.43 11.81
N VAL A 118 3.13 -0.45 11.04
CA VAL A 118 3.55 -1.83 10.83
C VAL A 118 3.50 -2.20 9.36
N MET A 119 4.39 -3.09 8.95
CA MET A 119 4.36 -3.75 7.65
C MET A 119 3.54 -5.03 7.80
N HIS A 120 2.55 -5.20 6.93
CA HIS A 120 1.86 -6.45 6.73
C HIS A 120 2.49 -7.16 5.55
N VAL A 121 2.83 -8.43 5.72
CA VAL A 121 3.36 -9.27 4.65
C VAL A 121 2.54 -10.54 4.57
N ASP A 122 2.10 -10.90 3.37
CA ASP A 122 1.41 -12.17 3.10
C ASP A 122 2.03 -12.86 1.87
N VAL A 123 1.92 -14.18 1.81
CA VAL A 123 2.28 -14.99 0.64
C VAL A 123 1.04 -15.69 0.12
N THR A 124 0.74 -15.46 -1.15
CA THR A 124 -0.47 -15.97 -1.78
C THR A 124 -0.19 -16.65 -3.12
N GLY A 125 -1.18 -17.41 -3.58
CA GLY A 125 -1.22 -17.96 -4.92
C GLY A 125 -1.55 -16.89 -5.96
N ASP A 126 -1.80 -17.34 -7.19
CA ASP A 126 -2.13 -16.44 -8.29
C ASP A 126 -3.54 -15.86 -8.12
N PHE A 127 -3.76 -14.67 -8.67
CA PHE A 127 -5.06 -13.99 -8.70
C PHE A 127 -5.71 -14.17 -10.07
N PRO A 128 -7.01 -14.49 -10.17
CA PRO A 128 -7.73 -14.45 -11.43
C PRO A 128 -7.59 -13.09 -12.12
N ALA A 129 -7.44 -13.09 -13.45
CA ALA A 129 -7.16 -11.88 -14.24
C ALA A 129 -8.26 -10.81 -14.13
N ASP A 130 -9.50 -11.23 -13.87
CA ASP A 130 -10.70 -10.41 -13.76
C ASP A 130 -11.16 -10.19 -12.31
N LEU A 131 -10.35 -10.58 -11.32
CA LEU A 131 -10.72 -10.43 -9.91
C LEU A 131 -10.91 -8.95 -9.56
N ALA A 132 -12.13 -8.62 -9.10
CA ALA A 132 -12.45 -7.29 -8.63
C ALA A 132 -11.50 -6.88 -7.49
N GLY A 133 -10.99 -5.65 -7.56
CA GLY A 133 -10.03 -5.13 -6.58
C GLY A 133 -8.56 -5.40 -6.92
N VAL A 134 -8.25 -6.22 -7.92
CA VAL A 134 -6.89 -6.39 -8.44
C VAL A 134 -6.67 -5.49 -9.65
N LYS A 135 -5.56 -4.75 -9.68
CA LYS A 135 -5.12 -3.98 -10.84
C LYS A 135 -3.69 -4.38 -11.17
N ARG A 136 -3.47 -4.88 -12.39
CA ARG A 136 -2.14 -5.22 -12.94
C ARG A 136 -1.50 -3.97 -13.49
N LEU A 137 -0.24 -3.72 -13.12
CA LEU A 137 0.55 -2.59 -13.57
C LEU A 137 1.87 -3.11 -14.13
N ARG A 138 2.29 -2.55 -15.26
CA ARG A 138 3.57 -2.90 -15.88
C ARG A 138 4.54 -1.74 -15.70
N ILE A 139 5.68 -2.02 -15.07
CA ILE A 139 6.70 -1.05 -14.72
C ILE A 139 8.05 -1.42 -15.33
N SER A 140 8.96 -0.46 -15.47
CA SER A 140 10.33 -0.73 -15.92
C SER A 140 11.07 -1.59 -14.89
N GLU A 141 12.11 -2.31 -15.33
CA GLU A 141 13.00 -3.01 -14.39
C GLU A 141 13.61 -2.04 -13.37
N ALA A 142 14.02 -0.84 -13.80
CA ALA A 142 14.53 0.18 -12.90
C ALA A 142 13.48 0.63 -11.86
N GLY A 143 12.24 0.82 -12.29
CA GLY A 143 11.11 1.11 -11.42
C GLY A 143 10.86 0.00 -10.40
N TYR A 144 10.94 -1.26 -10.83
CA TYR A 144 10.80 -2.42 -9.94
C TYR A 144 11.89 -2.44 -8.85
N GLN A 145 13.14 -2.17 -9.20
CA GLN A 145 14.23 -2.13 -8.22
C GLN A 145 14.04 -1.00 -7.18
N ARG A 146 13.57 0.18 -7.62
CA ARG A 146 13.24 1.29 -6.71
C ARG A 146 12.04 0.96 -5.82
N LEU A 147 11.01 0.30 -6.36
CA LEU A 147 9.87 -0.20 -5.60
C LEU A 147 10.30 -1.16 -4.49
N VAL A 148 11.10 -2.18 -4.84
CA VAL A 148 11.62 -3.15 -3.87
C VAL A 148 12.47 -2.45 -2.80
N ALA A 149 13.33 -1.49 -3.19
CA ALA A 149 14.10 -0.71 -2.24
C ALA A 149 13.22 0.13 -1.30
N GLY A 150 12.18 0.78 -1.82
CA GLY A 150 11.21 1.55 -1.03
C GLY A 150 10.41 0.69 -0.05
N ILE A 151 9.96 -0.48 -0.48
CA ILE A 151 9.29 -1.47 0.39
C ILE A 151 10.25 -1.92 1.49
N ARG A 152 11.51 -2.25 1.17
CA ARG A 152 12.52 -2.63 2.16
C ARG A 152 12.79 -1.51 3.17
N ALA A 153 12.87 -0.26 2.72
CA ALA A 153 13.07 0.90 3.58
C ALA A 153 11.86 1.18 4.50
N SER A 154 10.69 0.62 4.18
CA SER A 154 9.48 0.76 5.01
C SER A 154 9.53 -0.10 6.27
N PHE A 155 10.30 -1.20 6.28
CA PHE A 155 10.49 -2.03 7.48
C PHE A 155 11.38 -1.31 8.50
N ALA A 156 10.98 -1.36 9.77
CA ALA A 156 11.88 -1.09 10.88
C ALA A 156 12.61 -2.39 11.24
N GLY A 157 13.91 -2.28 11.50
CA GLY A 157 14.76 -3.43 11.77
C GLY A 157 15.93 -3.10 12.68
N ASN A 158 16.52 -4.16 13.21
CA ASN A 158 17.74 -4.13 14.01
C ASN A 158 18.91 -4.51 13.08
N ASP A 159 20.12 -4.70 13.63
CA ASP A 159 21.35 -4.98 12.87
C ASP A 159 21.28 -6.17 11.88
N ASP A 160 20.30 -7.08 12.04
CA ASP A 160 20.11 -8.29 11.22
C ASP A 160 18.89 -8.27 10.27
N GLY A 161 18.10 -7.19 10.25
CA GLY A 161 16.94 -7.07 9.36
C GLY A 161 15.60 -6.89 10.07
N VAL A 162 14.51 -7.14 9.32
CA VAL A 162 13.11 -6.90 9.69
C VAL A 162 12.78 -7.42 11.10
N SER A 163 11.96 -6.68 11.85
CA SER A 163 11.53 -7.09 13.21
C SER A 163 10.10 -7.64 13.20
N PRO A 164 9.87 -8.96 13.27
CA PRO A 164 8.53 -9.53 13.28
C PRO A 164 7.81 -9.22 14.61
N ILE A 165 6.48 -9.13 14.56
CA ILE A 165 5.61 -8.93 15.71
C ILE A 165 4.98 -10.28 16.08
N PRO A 166 5.46 -10.98 17.12
CA PRO A 166 5.02 -12.33 17.42
C PRO A 166 3.53 -12.40 17.73
N GLY A 167 2.85 -13.39 17.15
CA GLY A 167 1.42 -13.63 17.39
C GLY A 167 0.48 -12.66 16.69
N ALA A 168 0.99 -11.77 15.82
CA ALA A 168 0.17 -10.92 14.96
C ALA A 168 0.16 -11.46 13.53
N GLY A 169 -1.03 -11.66 12.98
CA GLY A 169 -1.31 -12.13 11.62
C GLY A 169 -2.83 -12.30 11.45
N TYR A 170 -3.33 -12.20 10.22
CA TYR A 170 -4.73 -12.45 9.89
C TYR A 170 -5.01 -13.94 9.63
N GLY A 171 -3.99 -14.70 9.25
CA GLY A 171 -4.06 -16.09 8.83
C GLY A 171 -2.76 -16.85 9.09
N LEU A 172 -2.53 -17.88 8.28
CA LEU A 172 -1.38 -18.80 8.43
C LEU A 172 -0.21 -18.48 7.50
N THR A 173 -0.42 -17.59 6.53
CA THR A 173 0.54 -17.26 5.47
C THR A 173 1.12 -15.86 5.61
N ASP A 174 0.62 -15.09 6.57
CA ASP A 174 0.97 -13.70 6.78
C ASP A 174 1.55 -13.43 8.17
N ALA A 175 2.28 -12.33 8.28
CA ALA A 175 2.83 -11.83 9.51
C ALA A 175 2.93 -10.30 9.49
N PHE A 176 2.99 -9.71 10.68
CA PHE A 176 3.29 -8.30 10.85
C PHE A 176 4.74 -8.09 11.27
N PHE A 177 5.30 -6.98 10.81
CA PHE A 177 6.65 -6.52 11.16
C PHE A 177 6.59 -5.05 11.58
N GLU A 178 7.53 -4.64 12.42
CA GLU A 178 7.71 -3.23 12.76
C GLU A 178 8.01 -2.40 11.49
N ALA A 179 7.47 -1.19 11.40
CA ALA A 179 7.68 -0.30 10.26
C ALA A 179 8.17 1.08 10.66
N ASN A 180 8.84 1.74 9.70
CA ASN A 180 9.25 3.13 9.84
C ASN A 180 8.08 4.07 9.56
N GLY A 181 8.03 5.18 10.30
CA GLY A 181 7.06 6.26 10.09
C GLY A 181 5.87 6.22 11.04
N GLN A 182 5.08 7.30 10.99
CA GLN A 182 3.89 7.48 11.81
C GLN A 182 2.65 7.42 10.92
N PHE A 183 1.63 6.70 11.38
CA PHE A 183 0.37 6.54 10.70
C PHE A 183 -0.64 7.61 11.13
N ASN A 184 -1.39 8.09 10.14
CA ASN A 184 -2.64 8.85 10.31
C ASN A 184 -3.58 8.50 9.16
N ALA A 185 -4.89 8.61 9.31
CA ALA A 185 -5.87 8.31 8.26
C ALA A 185 -5.64 9.08 6.95
N PHE A 186 -5.05 10.28 7.01
CA PHE A 186 -4.66 11.06 5.81
C PHE A 186 -3.28 10.71 5.26
N ALA A 187 -2.48 9.97 6.02
CA ALA A 187 -1.14 9.48 5.70
C ALA A 187 -1.06 7.98 6.04
N GLY A 188 -1.98 7.20 5.46
CA GLY A 188 -2.17 5.78 5.74
C GLY A 188 -1.73 4.87 4.60
N CYS A 189 -2.22 3.63 4.61
CA CYS A 189 -1.94 2.59 3.62
C CYS A 189 -2.08 3.09 2.17
N ASN A 190 -3.16 3.79 1.84
CA ASN A 190 -3.42 4.28 0.47
C ASN A 190 -2.36 5.29 0.00
N THR A 191 -1.90 6.15 0.91
CA THR A 191 -0.85 7.12 0.58
C THR A 191 0.53 6.46 0.50
N TRP A 192 0.77 5.41 1.30
CA TRP A 192 1.98 4.59 1.21
C TRP A 192 2.02 3.82 -0.11
N SER A 193 0.94 3.13 -0.48
CA SER A 193 0.83 2.42 -1.77
C SER A 193 1.02 3.39 -2.93
N ALA A 194 0.40 4.57 -2.89
CA ALA A 194 0.63 5.62 -3.88
C ALA A 194 2.10 6.07 -3.92
N ALA A 195 2.78 6.21 -2.78
CA ALA A 195 4.20 6.56 -2.73
C ALA A 195 5.09 5.48 -3.35
N MET A 196 4.87 4.21 -3.02
CA MET A 196 5.61 3.08 -3.59
C MET A 196 5.39 2.96 -5.10
N LEU A 197 4.16 3.17 -5.58
CA LEU A 197 3.87 3.24 -7.01
C LEU A 197 4.63 4.39 -7.70
N ARG A 198 4.76 5.55 -7.04
CA ARG A 198 5.56 6.66 -7.57
C ARG A 198 7.05 6.36 -7.63
N GLU A 199 7.60 5.67 -6.61
CA GLU A 199 8.97 5.17 -6.67
C GLU A 199 9.16 4.22 -7.87
N ALA A 200 8.13 3.42 -8.18
CA ALA A 200 8.10 2.54 -9.35
C ALA A 200 7.92 3.27 -10.70
N GLY A 201 7.76 4.60 -10.71
CA GLY A 201 7.54 5.40 -11.92
C GLY A 201 6.07 5.51 -12.35
N VAL A 202 5.13 4.91 -11.61
CA VAL A 202 3.69 5.01 -11.87
C VAL A 202 3.17 6.36 -11.39
N GLN A 203 2.45 7.07 -12.26
CA GLN A 203 1.90 8.38 -11.92
C GLN A 203 0.66 8.24 -11.04
N THR A 204 0.69 8.86 -9.87
CA THR A 204 -0.46 8.93 -8.94
C THR A 204 -0.53 10.28 -8.26
N GLY A 205 -1.75 10.71 -7.94
CA GLY A 205 -2.01 11.88 -7.10
C GLY A 205 -1.83 11.58 -5.61
N TRP A 206 -2.19 12.55 -4.78
CA TRP A 206 -2.42 12.32 -3.35
C TRP A 206 -3.82 11.71 -3.15
N THR A 207 -3.86 10.43 -2.80
CA THR A 207 -5.10 9.64 -2.79
C THR A 207 -5.25 8.90 -1.46
N PRO A 208 -5.92 9.49 -0.46
CA PRO A 208 -6.08 8.88 0.86
C PRO A 208 -7.08 7.73 0.88
N LEU A 209 -7.82 7.49 -0.22
CA LEU A 209 -8.85 6.46 -0.35
C LEU A 209 -8.55 5.51 -1.52
N PRO A 210 -8.88 4.20 -1.40
CA PRO A 210 -8.62 3.23 -2.47
C PRO A 210 -9.26 3.57 -3.82
N PRO A 211 -10.55 3.99 -3.90
CA PRO A 211 -11.15 4.37 -5.18
C PRO A 211 -10.45 5.55 -5.86
N LEU A 212 -9.94 6.51 -5.08
CA LEU A 212 -9.23 7.67 -5.61
C LEU A 212 -7.86 7.26 -6.17
N LEU A 213 -7.15 6.34 -5.51
CA LEU A 213 -5.87 5.82 -6.02
C LEU A 213 -6.08 5.10 -7.35
N ARG A 214 -7.08 4.22 -7.42
CA ARG A 214 -7.41 3.51 -8.66
C ARG A 214 -7.75 4.48 -9.79
N TRP A 215 -8.62 5.45 -9.50
CA TRP A 215 -9.02 6.46 -10.49
C TRP A 215 -7.85 7.33 -10.94
N SER A 216 -6.96 7.73 -10.02
CA SER A 216 -5.75 8.49 -10.37
C SER A 216 -4.82 7.70 -11.28
N ILE A 217 -4.64 6.40 -11.03
CA ILE A 217 -3.85 5.53 -11.91
C ILE A 217 -4.47 5.48 -13.30
N ASP A 218 -5.78 5.22 -13.40
CA ASP A 218 -6.52 5.14 -14.68
C ASP A 218 -6.51 6.47 -15.46
N LEU A 219 -6.34 7.59 -14.77
CA LEU A 219 -6.25 8.91 -15.39
C LEU A 219 -4.88 9.19 -16.02
N HIS A 220 -3.81 8.53 -15.54
CA HIS A 220 -2.43 8.93 -15.84
C HIS A 220 -1.56 7.84 -16.49
N ASN A 221 -1.96 6.57 -16.48
CA ASN A 221 -1.16 5.44 -16.97
C ASN A 221 -2.02 4.50 -17.80
#